data_AF-A0A9P4M6T7-F1
#
_entry.id   AF-A0A9P4M6T7-F1
#
_cell.length_a   1.000
_cell.length_b   1.000
_cell.length_c   1.000
_cell.angle_alpha   90.00
_cell.angle_beta   90.00
_cell.angle_gamma   90.00
#
_symmetry.space_group_name_H-M   'P 1'
#
loop_
_entity.id
_entity.type
_entity.pdbx_description
1 polymer ?
#
loop_
_entity_poly.entity_id
_entity_poly.type
_entity_poly.pdbx_seq_one_letter_code
_entity_poly.pdbx_strand_id
1 'polypeptide(L)'
;MWPIDRTIGENGAVWSLTAPTALFYSCTLPAPNHIRIPSGPLHLEPFFLERLDNIREEVVKGAKVRAEWDFSRIKGWLDHCDLHHGTACKETENGNIPKFQLLNCATGKPVLGQLDQPYAALSYVWGPSHGIPSEESGPEITQTIKDAMLVTSQLGLQYLWVDRCCIPRNDKRAEQIQLGKMDLIYMRAAVTIVDAYGENASSGLCGVSVPRSPQPRMRIGNFTLTSSFGMPPITIKGSPWNYRGWTYQEGILSPRCLYFTKHEVYLECRRNTFQESIDDPETLMLARALYDMKDDFATLEASVGHTTRVFPSDCLNELKHNPDRISIRMHEYGRRDLSYPADALNAFSGILSRFNHPRFEISSIFGVPILWTSRDWTFEEGFAAGLSWRTMTLHPITGSSFPTWSWCASGGCLRQVQHYYFTGIKCPPGLSFRFETTAGNLVSWSDMRENFDRSDLPFSCELNHMSFLVLSCMRRIPMTTGGQS
;
A
#
# COMPACT_ATOMS: atom_id res chain seq x y z
N MET A 1 7.29 15.83 -47.38
CA MET A 1 7.14 17.13 -48.11
C MET A 1 7.33 18.23 -47.08
N TRP A 2 8.17 19.20 -47.45
CA TRP A 2 8.85 20.28 -46.70
C TRP A 2 7.95 21.26 -45.90
N PRO A 3 8.49 22.22 -45.11
CA PRO A 3 9.90 22.50 -44.78
C PRO A 3 10.23 22.72 -43.29
N ILE A 4 11.54 22.66 -43.01
CA ILE A 4 12.24 23.23 -41.86
C ILE A 4 12.58 24.68 -42.22
N ASP A 5 12.38 25.63 -41.31
CA ASP A 5 12.99 26.96 -41.42
C ASP A 5 13.79 27.32 -40.16
N ARG A 6 15.02 27.74 -40.39
CA ARG A 6 16.00 28.20 -39.39
C ARG A 6 16.12 29.70 -39.57
N THR A 7 15.78 30.47 -38.55
CA THR A 7 16.24 31.85 -38.42
C THR A 7 16.91 32.05 -37.06
N ILE A 8 18.22 32.21 -37.13
CA ILE A 8 19.07 32.78 -36.09
C ILE A 8 18.84 34.29 -36.11
N GLY A 9 18.48 34.87 -34.96
CA GLY A 9 18.42 36.31 -34.75
C GLY A 9 19.29 36.69 -33.56
N GLU A 10 20.45 37.25 -33.85
CA GLU A 10 21.27 38.01 -32.92
C GLU A 10 20.49 39.26 -32.51
N ASN A 11 20.13 39.38 -31.22
CA ASN A 11 20.14 40.61 -30.42
C ASN A 11 19.41 40.37 -29.10
N GLY A 12 20.08 40.71 -28.01
CA GLY A 12 19.53 40.61 -26.66
C GLY A 12 18.25 41.43 -26.50
N ALA A 13 17.21 40.78 -25.99
CA ALA A 13 16.10 41.42 -25.32
C ALA A 13 15.66 40.53 -24.16
N VAL A 14 15.86 41.04 -22.96
CA VAL A 14 15.32 40.50 -21.71
C VAL A 14 13.80 40.62 -21.77
N TRP A 15 13.09 39.50 -21.66
CA TRP A 15 11.67 39.47 -21.33
C TRP A 15 11.48 38.57 -20.10
N SER A 16 11.22 39.21 -18.97
CA SER A 16 10.65 38.57 -17.79
C SER A 16 9.21 38.20 -18.08
N LEU A 17 8.84 36.93 -17.91
CA LEU A 17 7.44 36.51 -17.79
C LEU A 17 7.30 35.57 -16.59
N THR A 18 6.52 36.07 -15.64
CA THR A 18 5.97 35.42 -14.46
C THR A 18 5.19 34.14 -14.81
N ALA A 19 5.12 33.21 -13.85
CA ALA A 19 4.65 31.82 -13.93
C ALA A 19 3.15 31.61 -14.35
N PRO A 20 2.61 30.37 -14.35
CA PRO A 20 2.62 29.44 -15.47
C PRO A 20 1.20 29.07 -15.95
N THR A 21 1.03 28.84 -17.26
CA THR A 21 -0.18 28.21 -17.80
C THR A 21 0.04 26.70 -17.89
N ALA A 22 -0.57 25.95 -16.98
CA ALA A 22 -0.62 24.49 -17.04
C ALA A 22 -1.48 24.05 -18.25
N LEU A 23 -0.84 23.54 -19.29
CA LEU A 23 -1.51 22.78 -20.34
C LEU A 23 -1.49 21.30 -19.96
N PHE A 24 -2.66 20.79 -19.59
CA PHE A 24 -2.92 19.38 -19.35
C PHE A 24 -2.66 18.55 -20.61
N TYR A 25 -1.65 17.69 -20.58
CA TYR A 25 -1.57 16.55 -21.50
C TYR A 25 -2.05 15.29 -20.78
N SER A 26 -3.26 14.87 -21.14
CA SER A 26 -3.83 13.55 -20.88
C SER A 26 -2.98 12.49 -21.60
N CYS A 27 -2.19 11.71 -20.85
CA CYS A 27 -1.62 10.47 -21.37
C CYS A 27 -2.68 9.35 -21.35
N THR A 28 -3.39 9.20 -22.46
CA THR A 28 -4.04 7.95 -22.85
C THR A 28 -2.97 6.97 -23.33
N LEU A 29 -2.73 5.87 -22.62
CA LEU A 29 -1.99 4.73 -23.15
C LEU A 29 -2.95 3.81 -23.91
N PRO A 30 -2.70 3.48 -25.20
CA PRO A 30 -3.50 2.50 -25.93
C PRO A 30 -3.04 1.06 -25.63
N ALA A 31 -3.97 0.12 -25.87
CA ALA A 31 -3.87 -1.32 -25.61
C ALA A 31 -2.68 -2.02 -26.31
N PRO A 32 -2.32 -3.25 -25.88
CA PRO A 32 -1.03 -3.86 -26.16
C PRO A 32 -1.07 -4.61 -27.49
N ASN A 33 -0.52 -4.04 -28.54
CA ASN A 33 0.08 -4.79 -29.65
C ASN A 33 0.98 -3.83 -30.43
N HIS A 34 2.27 -4.13 -30.48
CA HIS A 34 3.38 -3.34 -31.03
C HIS A 34 4.01 -2.29 -30.11
N ILE A 35 4.61 -2.73 -28.99
CA ILE A 35 5.71 -1.97 -28.38
C ILE A 35 6.98 -2.29 -29.17
N ARG A 36 7.39 -1.39 -30.08
CA ARG A 36 8.79 -1.32 -30.50
C ARG A 36 9.56 -0.68 -29.35
N ILE A 37 10.40 -1.48 -28.69
CA ILE A 37 11.41 -0.97 -27.76
C ILE A 37 12.31 -0.02 -28.56
N PRO A 38 12.48 1.26 -28.16
CA PRO A 38 13.44 2.12 -28.82
C PRO A 38 14.83 1.56 -28.55
N SER A 39 15.49 1.05 -29.60
CA SER A 39 16.91 0.73 -29.57
C SER A 39 17.70 2.04 -29.63
N GLY A 40 17.87 2.68 -28.49
CA GLY A 40 18.67 3.89 -28.31
C GLY A 40 18.98 4.11 -26.82
N PRO A 41 20.15 4.67 -26.47
CA PRO A 41 20.52 4.84 -25.08
C PRO A 41 19.61 5.88 -24.43
N LEU A 42 18.88 5.48 -23.39
CA LEU A 42 18.21 6.38 -22.45
C LEU A 42 19.27 7.16 -21.67
N HIS A 43 19.82 8.20 -22.29
CA HIS A 43 20.57 9.23 -21.59
C HIS A 43 19.57 10.22 -21.00
N LEU A 44 19.54 10.29 -19.66
CA LEU A 44 19.68 11.51 -18.86
C LEU A 44 19.36 11.15 -17.39
N GLU A 45 20.39 10.75 -16.64
CA GLU A 45 20.37 10.91 -15.18
C GLU A 45 20.61 12.40 -14.87
N PRO A 46 19.83 13.03 -13.98
CA PRO A 46 20.09 14.41 -13.62
C PRO A 46 21.22 14.47 -12.59
N PHE A 47 22.45 14.60 -13.06
CA PHE A 47 23.51 15.23 -12.26
C PHE A 47 23.32 16.75 -12.38
N PHE A 48 22.81 17.40 -11.34
CA PHE A 48 22.85 18.85 -11.24
C PHE A 48 24.23 19.28 -10.71
N LEU A 49 25.04 19.89 -11.57
CA LEU A 49 26.20 20.69 -11.17
C LEU A 49 25.76 22.14 -11.13
N GLU A 50 25.48 22.67 -9.95
CA GLU A 50 25.40 24.10 -9.74
C GLU A 50 26.54 24.50 -8.78
N ARG A 51 27.45 25.36 -9.28
CA ARG A 51 28.43 26.01 -8.40
C ARG A 51 27.69 27.12 -7.66
N LEU A 52 27.15 26.77 -6.50
CA LEU A 52 26.49 27.71 -5.62
C LEU A 52 27.52 28.29 -4.65
N ASP A 53 28.11 29.43 -5.00
CA ASP A 53 29.11 30.12 -4.19
C ASP A 53 28.54 30.69 -2.86
N ASN A 54 27.28 30.39 -2.47
CA ASN A 54 26.59 30.93 -1.28
C ASN A 54 25.64 29.93 -0.57
N ILE A 55 26.01 28.66 -0.42
CA ILE A 55 25.21 27.73 0.42
C ILE A 55 25.59 27.92 1.90
N ARG A 56 24.62 28.35 2.72
CA ARG A 56 24.65 28.22 4.19
C ARG A 56 24.95 26.76 4.55
N GLU A 57 25.64 26.48 5.64
CA GLU A 57 26.17 25.15 6.07
C GLU A 57 25.19 23.94 6.10
N GLU A 58 23.94 24.10 5.67
CA GLU A 58 22.89 23.08 5.55
C GLU A 58 23.00 22.27 4.24
N VAL A 59 24.16 21.67 3.97
CA VAL A 59 24.33 20.76 2.82
C VAL A 59 23.93 19.33 3.22
N VAL A 60 23.00 18.72 2.47
CA VAL A 60 22.67 17.28 2.59
C VAL A 60 23.95 16.47 2.43
N LYS A 61 24.42 15.84 3.52
CA LYS A 61 25.61 14.99 3.45
C LYS A 61 25.23 13.64 2.88
N GLY A 62 25.70 13.37 1.67
CA GLY A 62 25.65 12.05 1.06
C GLY A 62 26.55 11.07 1.80
N ALA A 63 26.12 9.82 1.86
CA ALA A 63 26.80 8.74 2.54
C ALA A 63 27.21 7.65 1.57
N LYS A 64 28.35 7.01 1.85
CA LYS A 64 28.79 5.84 1.10
C LYS A 64 27.96 4.62 1.52
N VAL A 65 27.18 4.09 0.60
CA VAL A 65 26.48 2.82 0.81
C VAL A 65 27.50 1.67 0.78
N ARG A 66 27.48 0.85 1.82
CA ARG A 66 28.34 -0.33 1.94
C ARG A 66 27.81 -1.48 1.09
N ALA A 67 28.69 -2.39 0.72
CA ALA A 67 28.33 -3.59 -0.06
C ALA A 67 27.40 -4.51 0.75
N GLU A 68 27.73 -4.68 2.03
CA GLU A 68 26.89 -5.33 3.02
C GLU A 68 26.08 -4.29 3.79
N TRP A 69 24.93 -4.70 4.32
CA TRP A 69 24.10 -3.85 5.14
C TRP A 69 24.82 -3.43 6.45
N ASP A 70 24.64 -2.17 6.85
CA ASP A 70 25.31 -1.65 8.06
C ASP A 70 24.44 -1.78 9.30
N PHE A 71 24.45 -2.97 9.92
CA PHE A 71 23.57 -3.25 11.06
C PHE A 71 23.66 -2.20 12.19
N SER A 72 24.84 -1.59 12.40
CA SER A 72 25.04 -0.59 13.45
C SER A 72 24.30 0.70 13.13
N ARG A 73 24.33 1.12 11.86
CA ARG A 73 23.57 2.26 11.35
C ARG A 73 22.05 2.00 11.42
N ILE A 74 21.60 0.84 10.94
CA ILE A 74 20.17 0.47 10.97
C ILE A 74 19.66 0.42 12.41
N LYS A 75 20.42 -0.19 13.33
CA LYS A 75 20.07 -0.23 14.75
C LYS A 75 19.96 1.19 15.33
N GLY A 76 20.89 2.08 15.01
CA GLY A 76 20.82 3.49 15.41
C GLY A 76 19.54 4.20 14.96
N TRP A 77 19.03 3.89 13.76
CA TRP A 77 17.75 4.44 13.28
C TRP A 77 16.54 3.90 14.05
N LEU A 78 16.55 2.62 14.40
CA LEU A 78 15.50 2.00 15.22
C LEU A 78 15.54 2.56 16.65
N ASP A 79 16.72 2.68 17.24
CA ASP A 79 16.93 3.27 18.57
C ASP A 79 16.45 4.73 18.61
N HIS A 80 16.76 5.53 17.57
CA HIS A 80 16.24 6.89 17.43
C HIS A 80 14.70 6.89 17.40
N CYS A 81 14.09 5.99 16.62
CA CYS A 81 12.63 5.87 16.58
C CYS A 81 12.04 5.50 17.94
N ASP A 82 12.65 4.56 18.66
CA ASP A 82 12.20 4.15 19.99
C ASP A 82 12.33 5.26 21.03
N LEU A 83 13.36 6.11 20.93
CA LEU A 83 13.62 7.22 21.84
C LEU A 83 12.71 8.42 21.58
N HIS A 84 12.47 8.76 20.31
CA HIS A 84 11.83 10.03 19.94
C HIS A 84 10.35 9.91 19.54
N HIS A 85 9.87 8.72 19.13
CA HIS A 85 8.50 8.60 18.60
C HIS A 85 7.50 7.96 19.56
N GLY A 86 7.94 7.44 20.72
CA GLY A 86 7.05 6.96 21.79
C GLY A 86 5.91 6.05 21.29
N THR A 87 4.69 6.35 21.70
CA THR A 87 3.47 5.61 21.32
C THR A 87 3.08 5.79 19.85
N ALA A 88 3.63 6.77 19.14
CA ALA A 88 3.33 6.92 17.72
C ALA A 88 3.87 5.75 16.91
N CYS A 89 5.01 5.16 17.27
CA CYS A 89 5.64 4.00 16.60
C CYS A 89 5.62 2.70 17.41
N LYS A 90 4.84 2.65 18.49
CA LYS A 90 4.65 1.46 19.33
C LYS A 90 3.17 1.14 19.41
N GLU A 91 2.81 -0.10 19.12
CA GLU A 91 1.42 -0.53 19.30
C GLU A 91 1.13 -0.91 20.74
N THR A 92 -0.01 -0.43 21.25
CA THR A 92 -0.44 -0.67 22.64
C THR A 92 -1.83 -1.29 22.73
N GLU A 93 -2.50 -1.55 21.59
CA GLU A 93 -3.80 -2.20 21.59
C GLU A 93 -3.75 -3.59 22.22
N ASN A 94 -4.68 -3.84 23.13
CA ASN A 94 -4.93 -5.15 23.70
C ASN A 94 -5.63 -6.03 22.64
N GLY A 95 -5.14 -7.25 22.48
CA GLY A 95 -5.59 -8.14 21.41
C GLY A 95 -4.91 -9.49 21.56
N ASN A 96 -5.70 -10.54 21.35
CA ASN A 96 -5.23 -11.92 21.42
C ASN A 96 -5.04 -12.48 20.01
N ILE A 97 -3.97 -13.25 19.83
CA ILE A 97 -3.67 -14.00 18.61
C ILE A 97 -3.62 -15.49 19.02
N PRO A 98 -4.75 -16.22 18.95
CA PRO A 98 -4.79 -17.61 19.39
C PRO A 98 -3.85 -18.50 18.57
N LYS A 99 -3.06 -19.35 19.24
CA LYS A 99 -2.03 -20.20 18.60
C LYS A 99 -0.98 -19.40 17.81
N PHE A 100 -0.64 -18.20 18.29
CA PHE A 100 0.43 -17.39 17.71
C PHE A 100 1.76 -18.15 17.73
N GLN A 101 2.40 -18.28 16.57
CA GLN A 101 3.70 -18.91 16.42
C GLN A 101 4.73 -17.92 15.91
N LEU A 102 5.98 -18.15 16.31
CA LEU A 102 7.15 -17.39 15.88
C LEU A 102 8.26 -18.37 15.50
N LEU A 103 9.02 -18.05 14.46
CA LEU A 103 10.23 -18.76 14.10
C LEU A 103 11.35 -18.36 15.06
N ASN A 104 11.91 -19.30 15.80
CA ASN A 104 13.10 -19.07 16.61
C ASN A 104 14.32 -18.98 15.67
N CYS A 105 15.01 -17.84 15.67
CA CYS A 105 16.11 -17.58 14.73
C CYS A 105 17.33 -18.48 14.96
N ALA A 106 17.52 -19.01 16.18
CA ALA A 106 18.64 -19.90 16.48
C ALA A 106 18.40 -21.34 16.01
N THR A 107 17.14 -21.80 16.03
CA THR A 107 16.80 -23.19 15.69
C THR A 107 16.14 -23.35 14.32
N GLY A 108 15.63 -22.27 13.74
CA GLY A 108 14.83 -22.31 12.51
C GLY A 108 13.49 -23.05 12.68
N LYS A 109 12.99 -23.18 13.91
CA LYS A 109 11.74 -23.91 14.20
C LYS A 109 10.64 -22.97 14.71
N PRO A 110 9.38 -23.16 14.26
CA PRO A 110 8.23 -22.48 14.84
C PRO A 110 8.07 -22.89 16.31
N VAL A 111 7.85 -21.90 17.17
CA VAL A 111 7.52 -22.07 18.59
C VAL A 111 6.31 -21.21 18.93
N LEU A 112 5.60 -21.53 20.01
CA LEU A 112 4.51 -20.66 20.49
C LEU A 112 5.08 -19.31 20.94
N GLY A 113 4.57 -18.24 20.37
CA GLY A 113 4.94 -16.87 20.71
C GLY A 113 4.10 -16.32 21.84
N GLN A 114 4.68 -15.40 22.61
CA GLN A 114 3.93 -14.57 23.56
C GLN A 114 3.62 -13.21 22.92
N LEU A 115 2.51 -12.58 23.30
CA LEU A 115 2.03 -11.36 22.63
C LEU A 115 2.89 -10.12 22.91
N ASP A 116 3.59 -10.12 24.04
CA ASP A 116 4.52 -9.10 24.53
C ASP A 116 5.97 -9.36 24.11
N GLN A 117 6.24 -10.54 23.54
CA GLN A 117 7.57 -10.91 23.08
C GLN A 117 7.95 -10.11 21.82
N PRO A 118 9.09 -9.41 21.79
CA PRO A 118 9.50 -8.65 20.62
C PRO A 118 9.97 -9.58 19.51
N TYR A 119 9.50 -9.34 18.29
CA TYR A 119 9.84 -10.09 17.09
C TYR A 119 9.93 -9.18 15.87
N ALA A 120 10.66 -9.60 14.86
CA ALA A 120 10.58 -9.02 13.52
C ALA A 120 9.54 -9.80 12.69
N ALA A 121 8.92 -9.18 11.69
CA ALA A 121 8.10 -9.88 10.71
C ALA A 121 8.78 -9.83 9.33
N LEU A 122 8.62 -10.86 8.50
CA LEU A 122 9.11 -10.89 7.12
C LEU A 122 7.95 -10.72 6.13
N SER A 123 8.08 -9.76 5.22
CA SER A 123 7.18 -9.54 4.08
C SER A 123 7.97 -9.64 2.77
N TYR A 124 7.61 -10.58 1.92
CA TYR A 124 8.39 -10.97 0.74
C TYR A 124 7.53 -11.66 -0.33
N VAL A 125 8.08 -11.82 -1.53
CA VAL A 125 7.43 -12.57 -2.62
C VAL A 125 7.79 -14.04 -2.53
N TRP A 126 6.80 -14.93 -2.54
CA TRP A 126 7.05 -16.38 -2.51
C TRP A 126 7.57 -16.92 -3.84
N GLY A 127 7.05 -16.41 -4.96
CA GLY A 127 7.30 -16.91 -6.31
C GLY A 127 6.53 -18.20 -6.63
N PRO A 128 6.39 -18.55 -7.92
CA PRO A 128 5.53 -19.66 -8.38
C PRO A 128 6.02 -21.05 -7.97
N SER A 129 7.32 -21.22 -7.75
CA SER A 129 7.94 -22.51 -7.36
C SER A 129 7.77 -22.85 -5.88
N HIS A 130 7.37 -21.88 -5.05
CA HIS A 130 7.23 -22.06 -3.61
C HIS A 130 5.78 -21.85 -3.19
N GLY A 131 4.89 -22.71 -3.70
CA GLY A 131 3.49 -22.78 -3.27
C GLY A 131 3.32 -23.07 -1.76
N ILE A 132 2.07 -23.21 -1.31
CA ILE A 132 1.74 -23.52 0.08
C ILE A 132 2.53 -24.78 0.52
N PRO A 133 3.26 -24.74 1.66
CA PRO A 133 4.01 -25.90 2.14
C PRO A 133 3.13 -27.15 2.26
N SER A 134 3.65 -28.32 1.90
CA SER A 134 2.94 -29.59 2.10
C SER A 134 2.86 -29.94 3.58
N GLU A 135 1.80 -30.64 3.97
CA GLU A 135 1.51 -30.98 5.38
C GLU A 135 2.58 -31.87 6.03
N GLU A 136 3.33 -32.65 5.23
CA GLU A 136 4.23 -33.71 5.73
C GLU A 136 5.67 -33.26 6.00
N SER A 137 6.14 -32.18 5.35
CA SER A 137 7.58 -31.82 5.36
C SER A 137 7.91 -30.54 6.15
N GLY A 138 6.88 -29.84 6.63
CA GLY A 138 7.05 -28.55 7.29
C GLY A 138 7.53 -27.45 6.34
N PRO A 139 7.61 -26.19 6.80
CA PRO A 139 8.03 -25.08 5.97
C PRO A 139 9.54 -25.14 5.67
N GLU A 140 9.90 -25.23 4.40
CA GLU A 140 11.28 -25.06 3.95
C GLU A 140 11.80 -23.66 4.33
N ILE A 141 12.96 -23.62 5.00
CA ILE A 141 13.66 -22.37 5.33
C ILE A 141 14.49 -21.94 4.12
N THR A 142 13.87 -21.15 3.24
CA THR A 142 14.50 -20.63 2.00
C THR A 142 15.53 -19.53 2.27
N GLN A 143 16.29 -19.12 1.25
CA GLN A 143 17.38 -18.15 1.42
C GLN A 143 16.89 -16.79 1.95
N THR A 144 15.76 -16.26 1.47
CA THR A 144 15.20 -15.00 2.00
C THR A 144 14.82 -15.12 3.48
N ILE A 145 14.33 -16.28 3.91
CA ILE A 145 14.02 -16.54 5.32
C ILE A 145 15.30 -16.62 6.16
N LYS A 146 16.36 -17.29 5.67
CA LYS A 146 17.67 -17.36 6.34
C LYS A 146 18.27 -15.97 6.55
N ASP A 147 18.22 -15.14 5.52
CA ASP A 147 18.73 -13.77 5.58
C ASP A 147 17.91 -12.93 6.58
N ALA A 148 16.59 -13.07 6.57
CA ALA A 148 15.72 -12.39 7.54
C ALA A 148 15.99 -12.85 8.99
N MET A 149 16.25 -14.14 9.22
CA MET A 149 16.64 -14.65 10.54
C MET A 149 17.97 -14.05 11.01
N LEU A 150 18.94 -13.93 10.09
CA LEU A 150 20.22 -13.28 10.37
C LEU A 150 20.04 -11.80 10.73
N VAL A 151 19.29 -11.06 9.90
CA VAL A 151 18.97 -9.64 10.16
C VAL A 151 18.28 -9.48 11.51
N THR A 152 17.28 -10.30 11.79
CA THR A 152 16.55 -10.32 13.07
C THR A 152 17.50 -10.51 14.25
N SER A 153 18.39 -11.49 14.16
CA SER A 153 19.39 -11.78 15.20
C SER A 153 20.38 -10.63 15.40
N GLN A 154 20.84 -10.00 14.31
CA GLN A 154 21.77 -8.86 14.36
C GLN A 154 21.11 -7.59 14.91
N LEU A 155 19.80 -7.45 14.78
CA LEU A 155 19.01 -6.39 15.43
C LEU A 155 18.74 -6.68 16.92
N GLY A 156 19.20 -7.81 17.45
CA GLY A 156 19.03 -8.19 18.86
C GLY A 156 17.68 -8.85 19.17
N LEU A 157 16.93 -9.27 18.14
CA LEU A 157 15.67 -9.98 18.27
C LEU A 157 15.91 -11.49 18.12
N GLN A 158 15.17 -12.30 18.87
CA GLN A 158 15.31 -13.76 18.84
C GLN A 158 14.30 -14.45 17.92
N TYR A 159 13.24 -13.74 17.56
CA TYR A 159 12.06 -14.30 16.93
C TYR A 159 11.71 -13.54 15.65
N LEU A 160 11.35 -14.32 14.63
CA LEU A 160 10.88 -13.83 13.33
C LEU A 160 9.50 -14.42 13.06
N TRP A 161 8.54 -13.60 12.67
CA TRP A 161 7.28 -14.08 12.11
C TRP A 161 7.40 -14.17 10.59
N VAL A 162 7.05 -15.35 10.05
CA VAL A 162 7.02 -15.61 8.60
C VAL A 162 5.71 -16.35 8.31
N ASP A 163 4.89 -15.81 7.42
CA ASP A 163 3.60 -16.37 7.01
C ASP A 163 3.64 -17.87 6.64
N ARG A 164 4.67 -18.27 5.89
CA ARG A 164 4.91 -19.63 5.45
C ARG A 164 5.23 -20.58 6.61
N CYS A 165 5.87 -20.07 7.66
CA CYS A 165 6.38 -20.88 8.76
C CYS A 165 5.47 -20.88 10.00
N CYS A 166 4.79 -19.77 10.25
CA CYS A 166 4.10 -19.51 11.51
C CYS A 166 2.58 -19.70 11.41
N ILE A 167 2.02 -19.74 10.20
CA ILE A 167 0.60 -20.04 10.01
C ILE A 167 0.42 -21.57 10.04
N PRO A 168 -0.40 -22.12 10.95
CA PRO A 168 -0.62 -23.56 11.07
C PRO A 168 -1.51 -24.07 9.93
N ARG A 169 -0.89 -24.49 8.82
CA ARG A 169 -1.60 -24.95 7.60
C ARG A 169 -2.33 -26.29 7.78
N ASN A 170 -1.94 -27.08 8.78
CA ASN A 170 -2.56 -28.36 9.12
C ASN A 170 -3.86 -28.23 9.95
N ASP A 171 -4.22 -27.02 10.39
CA ASP A 171 -5.45 -26.73 11.12
C ASP A 171 -6.19 -25.59 10.43
N LYS A 172 -7.18 -25.91 9.59
CA LYS A 172 -7.92 -24.91 8.80
C LYS A 172 -8.59 -23.83 9.62
N ARG A 173 -9.04 -24.16 10.83
CA ARG A 173 -9.64 -23.17 11.73
C ARG A 173 -8.58 -22.23 12.28
N ALA A 174 -7.44 -22.75 12.71
CA ALA A 174 -6.33 -21.94 13.18
C ALA A 174 -5.71 -21.10 12.05
N GLU A 175 -5.59 -21.65 10.84
CA GLU A 175 -5.18 -20.93 9.62
C GLU A 175 -6.08 -19.71 9.39
N GLN A 176 -7.40 -19.88 9.35
CA GLN A 176 -8.34 -18.77 9.18
C GLN A 176 -8.25 -17.73 10.31
N ILE A 177 -8.09 -18.17 11.56
CA ILE A 177 -7.89 -17.26 12.70
C ILE A 177 -6.61 -16.44 12.51
N GLN A 178 -5.49 -17.06 12.12
CA GLN A 178 -4.23 -16.35 11.91
C GLN A 178 -4.31 -15.36 10.75
N LEU A 179 -4.93 -15.76 9.63
CA LEU A 179 -5.16 -14.87 8.48
C LEU A 179 -6.04 -13.67 8.87
N GLY A 180 -7.03 -13.88 9.72
CA GLY A 180 -7.88 -12.82 10.28
C GLY A 180 -7.21 -11.97 11.38
N LYS A 181 -5.96 -12.26 11.76
CA LYS A 181 -5.18 -11.53 12.77
C LYS A 181 -3.86 -10.97 12.22
N MET A 182 -3.70 -10.98 10.89
CA MET A 182 -2.53 -10.40 10.19
C MET A 182 -2.31 -8.93 10.56
N ASP A 183 -3.39 -8.19 10.79
CA ASP A 183 -3.33 -6.81 11.28
C ASP A 183 -2.56 -6.71 12.60
N LEU A 184 -2.96 -7.48 13.61
CA LEU A 184 -2.31 -7.47 14.92
C LEU A 184 -0.86 -7.97 14.86
N ILE A 185 -0.57 -8.94 13.98
CA ILE A 185 0.77 -9.48 13.80
C ILE A 185 1.71 -8.39 13.28
N TYR A 186 1.43 -7.82 12.10
CA TYR A 186 2.31 -6.81 11.52
C TYR A 186 2.37 -5.53 12.34
N MET A 187 1.26 -5.14 12.96
CA MET A 187 1.20 -3.94 13.80
C MET A 187 2.01 -4.06 15.10
N ARG A 188 2.23 -5.29 15.61
CA ARG A 188 3.04 -5.54 16.82
C ARG A 188 4.47 -5.94 16.55
N ALA A 189 4.83 -6.18 15.30
CA ALA A 189 6.23 -6.44 14.94
C ALA A 189 7.10 -5.23 15.35
N ALA A 190 8.24 -5.49 15.98
CA ALA A 190 9.20 -4.45 16.33
C ALA A 190 9.71 -3.75 15.06
N VAL A 191 9.87 -4.53 14.00
CA VAL A 191 10.17 -4.10 12.63
C VAL A 191 9.68 -5.15 11.64
N THR A 192 9.18 -4.72 10.49
CA THR A 192 8.91 -5.59 9.35
C THR A 192 10.05 -5.48 8.35
N ILE A 193 10.75 -6.59 8.13
CA ILE A 193 11.77 -6.74 7.09
C ILE A 193 11.04 -6.95 5.78
N VAL A 194 11.32 -6.09 4.79
CA VAL A 194 10.70 -6.15 3.47
C VAL A 194 11.76 -6.47 2.41
N ASP A 195 11.57 -7.57 1.71
CA ASP A 195 12.32 -7.85 0.48
C ASP A 195 11.68 -7.08 -0.69
N ALA A 196 12.25 -5.91 -1.01
CA ALA A 196 11.73 -5.03 -2.07
C ALA A 196 12.41 -5.25 -3.42
N TYR A 197 13.22 -6.31 -3.56
CA TYR A 197 13.93 -6.63 -4.80
C TYR A 197 13.69 -8.07 -5.26
N GLY A 198 13.69 -9.04 -4.34
CA GLY A 198 13.52 -10.45 -4.66
C GLY A 198 12.19 -10.76 -5.35
N GLU A 199 12.24 -11.72 -6.27
CA GLU A 199 11.08 -12.16 -7.05
C GLU A 199 10.45 -13.45 -6.50
N ASN A 200 11.14 -14.11 -5.56
CA ASN A 200 10.72 -15.38 -4.96
C ASN A 200 11.41 -15.64 -3.61
N ALA A 201 10.94 -16.67 -2.90
CA ALA A 201 11.38 -17.04 -1.56
C ALA A 201 12.87 -17.39 -1.42
N SER A 202 13.51 -17.76 -2.53
CA SER A 202 14.92 -18.18 -2.57
C SER A 202 15.85 -17.08 -3.08
N SER A 203 15.33 -15.86 -3.32
CA SER A 203 16.12 -14.75 -3.88
C SER A 203 17.25 -14.31 -2.94
N GLY A 204 17.00 -14.28 -1.62
CA GLY A 204 17.88 -13.66 -0.64
C GLY A 204 17.73 -12.13 -0.58
N LEU A 205 18.23 -11.50 0.49
CA LEU A 205 18.18 -10.06 0.71
C LEU A 205 19.45 -9.36 0.21
N CYS A 206 19.27 -8.25 -0.49
CA CYS A 206 20.37 -7.43 -1.01
C CYS A 206 21.20 -6.76 0.10
N GLY A 207 22.51 -7.02 0.10
CA GLY A 207 23.44 -6.62 1.15
C GLY A 207 23.53 -7.61 2.30
N VAL A 208 22.83 -8.75 2.24
CA VAL A 208 22.96 -9.86 3.20
C VAL A 208 23.61 -11.05 2.51
N SER A 209 22.86 -11.86 1.76
CA SER A 209 23.43 -12.92 0.91
C SER A 209 23.55 -12.54 -0.56
N VAL A 210 22.81 -11.51 -1.00
CA VAL A 210 22.80 -11.05 -2.39
C VAL A 210 23.62 -9.76 -2.53
N PRO A 211 24.55 -9.65 -3.48
CA PRO A 211 25.29 -8.42 -3.72
C PRO A 211 24.39 -7.24 -4.13
N ARG A 212 24.69 -6.05 -3.61
CA ARG A 212 24.03 -4.80 -4.03
C ARG A 212 24.59 -4.29 -5.36
N SER A 213 23.80 -3.48 -6.06
CA SER A 213 24.31 -2.70 -7.17
C SER A 213 25.27 -1.62 -6.67
N PRO A 214 26.43 -1.41 -7.33
CA PRO A 214 27.43 -0.46 -6.86
C PRO A 214 26.90 0.98 -6.90
N GLN A 215 27.22 1.76 -5.88
CA GLN A 215 26.91 3.19 -5.83
C GLN A 215 27.76 3.96 -6.84
N PRO A 216 27.14 4.62 -7.85
CA PRO A 216 27.85 5.52 -8.75
C PRO A 216 28.58 6.60 -7.94
N ARG A 217 29.84 6.82 -8.29
CA ARG A 217 30.69 7.80 -7.63
C ARG A 217 31.63 8.47 -8.61
N MET A 218 31.90 9.74 -8.37
CA MET A 218 32.85 10.53 -9.15
C MET A 218 33.73 11.34 -8.20
N ARG A 219 35.04 11.32 -8.42
CA ARG A 219 35.98 12.12 -7.65
C ARG A 219 36.26 13.42 -8.41
N ILE A 220 36.03 14.55 -7.74
CA ILE A 220 36.36 15.89 -8.25
C ILE A 220 37.30 16.54 -7.25
N GLY A 221 38.59 16.63 -7.59
CA GLY A 221 39.62 17.12 -6.68
C GLY A 221 39.68 16.29 -5.38
N ASN A 222 39.39 16.96 -4.25
CA ASN A 222 39.33 16.38 -2.91
C ASN A 222 37.92 15.91 -2.51
N PHE A 223 36.92 16.13 -3.35
CA PHE A 223 35.55 15.72 -3.10
C PHE A 223 35.23 14.39 -3.80
N THR A 224 34.44 13.56 -3.14
CA THR A 224 33.82 12.39 -3.77
C THR A 224 32.32 12.65 -3.82
N LEU A 225 31.79 12.81 -5.04
CA LEU A 225 30.36 12.85 -5.28
C LEU A 225 29.83 11.42 -5.34
N THR A 226 28.75 11.15 -4.60
CA THR A 226 28.08 9.85 -4.55
C THR A 226 26.63 10.02 -4.95
N SER A 227 26.11 9.12 -5.78
CA SER A 227 24.69 9.08 -6.09
C SER A 227 23.87 8.64 -4.86
N SER A 228 22.73 9.27 -4.63
CA SER A 228 21.73 8.84 -3.64
C SER A 228 20.76 7.79 -4.20
N PHE A 229 21.02 7.24 -5.40
CA PHE A 229 20.16 6.28 -6.10
C PHE A 229 18.72 6.76 -6.38
N GLY A 230 18.44 8.05 -6.22
CA GLY A 230 17.11 8.63 -6.36
C GLY A 230 16.28 8.52 -5.07
N MET A 231 14.97 8.31 -5.20
CA MET A 231 14.04 8.19 -4.08
C MET A 231 13.61 6.73 -3.89
N PRO A 232 14.04 6.04 -2.81
CA PRO A 232 13.66 4.66 -2.54
C PRO A 232 12.15 4.37 -2.58
N PRO A 233 11.25 5.27 -2.11
CA PRO A 233 9.80 5.04 -2.22
C PRO A 233 9.31 4.76 -3.64
N ILE A 234 9.91 5.39 -4.67
CA ILE A 234 9.51 5.18 -6.07
C ILE A 234 9.91 3.77 -6.51
N THR A 235 11.14 3.34 -6.22
CA THR A 235 11.63 2.02 -6.61
C THR A 235 10.92 0.91 -5.86
N ILE A 236 10.62 1.11 -4.56
CA ILE A 236 9.83 0.17 -3.75
C ILE A 236 8.41 0.06 -4.29
N LYS A 237 7.76 1.17 -4.69
CA LYS A 237 6.40 1.11 -5.26
C LYS A 237 6.31 0.40 -6.60
N GLY A 238 7.38 0.45 -7.37
CA GLY A 238 7.52 -0.29 -8.63
C GLY A 238 8.02 -1.73 -8.47
N SER A 239 8.25 -2.20 -7.24
CA SER A 239 8.80 -3.54 -6.99
C SER A 239 7.76 -4.65 -7.10
N PRO A 240 8.18 -5.90 -7.41
CA PRO A 240 7.31 -7.08 -7.36
C PRO A 240 6.57 -7.24 -6.03
N TRP A 241 7.23 -6.86 -4.93
CA TRP A 241 6.64 -6.88 -3.60
C TRP A 241 5.40 -5.99 -3.50
N ASN A 242 5.49 -4.75 -3.99
CA ASN A 242 4.40 -3.78 -3.86
C ASN A 242 3.20 -4.07 -4.78
N TYR A 243 3.37 -4.93 -5.79
CA TYR A 243 2.26 -5.37 -6.63
C TYR A 243 1.40 -6.46 -5.97
N ARG A 244 1.84 -7.15 -4.91
CA ARG A 244 1.00 -8.18 -4.29
C ARG A 244 -0.07 -7.59 -3.38
N GLY A 245 -1.29 -8.13 -3.44
CA GLY A 245 -2.41 -7.66 -2.60
C GLY A 245 -2.14 -7.80 -1.09
N TRP A 246 -1.65 -8.96 -0.64
CA TRP A 246 -1.35 -9.21 0.77
C TRP A 246 -0.32 -8.24 1.35
N THR A 247 0.72 -7.86 0.58
CA THR A 247 1.80 -6.98 1.08
C THR A 247 1.31 -5.57 1.41
N TYR A 248 0.10 -5.19 0.97
CA TYR A 248 -0.50 -3.93 1.36
C TYR A 248 -0.73 -3.85 2.87
N GLN A 249 -1.43 -4.83 3.46
CA GLN A 249 -1.67 -4.84 4.90
C GLN A 249 -0.37 -5.05 5.69
N GLU A 250 0.54 -5.85 5.15
CA GLU A 250 1.84 -6.16 5.76
C GLU A 250 2.74 -4.92 5.86
N GLY A 251 2.64 -3.99 4.90
CA GLY A 251 3.40 -2.74 4.91
C GLY A 251 2.69 -1.62 5.67
N ILE A 252 1.41 -1.36 5.36
CA ILE A 252 0.70 -0.17 5.86
C ILE A 252 0.41 -0.25 7.38
N LEU A 253 0.25 -1.45 7.93
CA LEU A 253 -0.06 -1.64 9.35
C LEU A 253 1.19 -1.71 10.23
N SER A 254 2.36 -1.94 9.62
CA SER A 254 3.62 -2.05 10.35
C SER A 254 4.07 -0.69 10.90
N PRO A 255 4.48 -0.62 12.18
CA PRO A 255 5.00 0.63 12.75
C PRO A 255 6.32 1.06 12.11
N ARG A 256 7.09 0.09 11.63
CA ARG A 256 8.42 0.24 11.02
C ARG A 256 8.59 -0.79 9.90
N CYS A 257 8.95 -0.34 8.71
CA CYS A 257 9.32 -1.19 7.59
C CYS A 257 10.79 -0.94 7.22
N LEU A 258 11.59 -2.00 7.23
CA LEU A 258 12.99 -2.01 6.82
C LEU A 258 13.09 -2.66 5.44
N TYR A 259 13.16 -1.83 4.40
CA TYR A 259 13.18 -2.24 3.01
C TYR A 259 14.59 -2.54 2.55
N PHE A 260 14.82 -3.78 2.13
CA PHE A 260 16.01 -4.19 1.41
C PHE A 260 15.76 -4.01 -0.09
N THR A 261 16.31 -2.94 -0.66
CA THR A 261 16.23 -2.68 -2.10
C THR A 261 17.49 -3.20 -2.81
N LYS A 262 17.50 -3.15 -4.14
CA LYS A 262 18.68 -3.50 -4.96
C LYS A 262 19.94 -2.69 -4.61
N HIS A 263 19.76 -1.47 -4.12
CA HIS A 263 20.82 -0.46 -3.98
C HIS A 263 21.22 -0.24 -2.53
N GLU A 264 20.23 -0.16 -1.64
CA GLU A 264 20.41 0.22 -0.24
C GLU A 264 19.26 -0.28 0.64
N VAL A 265 19.46 -0.16 1.96
CA VAL A 265 18.41 -0.31 2.96
C VAL A 265 17.77 1.05 3.23
N TYR A 266 16.44 1.03 3.25
CA TYR A 266 15.60 2.18 3.56
C TYR A 266 14.68 1.82 4.72
N LEU A 267 14.67 2.64 5.78
CA LEU A 267 13.77 2.46 6.92
C LEU A 267 12.67 3.51 6.85
N GLU A 268 11.42 3.06 6.96
CA GLU A 268 10.27 3.93 7.12
C GLU A 268 9.57 3.59 8.44
N CYS A 269 9.48 4.55 9.37
CA CYS A 269 8.61 4.45 10.53
C CYS A 269 7.50 5.50 10.42
N ARG A 270 6.46 5.44 11.26
CA ARG A 270 5.28 6.32 11.15
C ARG A 270 5.58 7.83 11.17
N ARG A 271 6.74 8.24 11.71
CA ARG A 271 7.17 9.66 11.79
C ARG A 271 8.27 9.99 10.78
N ASN A 272 9.35 9.22 10.76
CA ASN A 272 10.56 9.53 9.99
C ASN A 272 10.92 8.43 8.98
N THR A 273 11.82 8.79 8.08
CA THR A 273 12.40 7.93 7.05
C THR A 273 13.92 8.04 7.09
N PHE A 274 14.62 6.93 6.87
CA PHE A 274 16.08 6.87 6.90
C PHE A 274 16.59 6.13 5.67
N GLN A 275 17.71 6.58 5.12
CA GLN A 275 18.27 6.09 3.87
C GLN A 275 19.79 5.92 4.03
N GLU A 276 20.37 4.80 3.58
CA GLU A 276 21.80 4.53 3.81
C GLU A 276 22.70 5.48 3.03
N SER A 277 22.24 6.01 1.89
CA SER A 277 22.99 6.94 1.05
C SER A 277 22.96 8.40 1.53
N ILE A 278 22.33 8.70 2.68
CA ILE A 278 22.19 10.05 3.24
C ILE A 278 22.47 10.03 4.75
N ASP A 279 23.41 10.85 5.22
CA ASP A 279 23.92 10.83 6.60
C ASP A 279 23.09 11.62 7.62
N ASP A 280 22.19 12.51 7.18
CA ASP A 280 21.35 13.31 8.09
C ASP A 280 19.84 13.17 7.78
N PRO A 281 19.05 12.54 8.68
CA PRO A 281 17.60 12.43 8.56
C PRO A 281 16.86 13.78 8.62
N GLU A 282 17.36 14.76 9.38
CA GLU A 282 16.71 16.08 9.50
C GLU A 282 16.85 16.85 8.18
N THR A 283 18.05 16.85 7.59
CA THR A 283 18.26 17.42 6.26
C THR A 283 17.50 16.66 5.16
N LEU A 284 17.27 15.35 5.30
CA LEU A 284 16.40 14.60 4.37
C LEU A 284 14.95 15.09 4.43
N MET A 285 14.42 15.32 5.63
CA MET A 285 13.07 15.85 5.83
C MET A 285 12.95 17.30 5.32
N LEU A 286 13.95 18.14 5.57
CA LEU A 286 14.00 19.52 5.07
C LEU A 286 14.11 19.56 3.54
N ALA A 287 14.99 18.76 2.94
CA ALA A 287 15.12 18.67 1.49
C ALA A 287 13.80 18.25 0.83
N ARG A 288 13.10 17.27 1.42
CA ARG A 288 11.78 16.81 0.95
C ARG A 288 10.71 17.89 1.13
N ALA A 289 10.68 18.56 2.28
CA ALA A 289 9.77 19.69 2.53
C ALA A 289 10.02 20.87 1.57
N LEU A 290 11.27 21.12 1.17
CA LEU A 290 11.62 22.15 0.18
C LEU A 290 11.19 21.76 -1.24
N TYR A 291 11.21 20.47 -1.59
CA TYR A 291 10.60 19.97 -2.83
C TYR A 291 9.07 20.08 -2.79
N ASP A 292 8.44 19.80 -1.65
CA ASP A 292 6.99 19.89 -1.46
C ASP A 292 6.48 21.34 -1.37
N MET A 293 7.26 22.31 -0.88
CA MET A 293 6.84 23.73 -0.79
C MET A 293 6.73 24.45 -2.14
N LYS A 294 7.12 23.83 -3.26
CA LYS A 294 6.88 24.40 -4.59
C LYS A 294 5.49 24.11 -5.14
N ASP A 295 4.71 23.24 -4.50
CA ASP A 295 3.36 22.86 -4.96
C ASP A 295 2.39 22.70 -3.76
N ASP A 296 1.20 23.31 -3.85
CA ASP A 296 0.22 23.40 -2.75
C ASP A 296 -0.06 22.08 -2.02
N PHE A 297 0.23 22.08 -0.72
CA PHE A 297 0.29 20.94 0.21
C PHE A 297 -0.99 20.09 0.26
N ALA A 298 -2.17 20.68 0.05
CA ALA A 298 -3.45 19.97 0.11
C ALA A 298 -3.88 19.37 -1.25
N THR A 299 -3.44 19.97 -2.35
CA THR A 299 -3.81 19.54 -3.71
C THR A 299 -2.85 18.47 -4.23
N LEU A 300 -1.57 18.51 -3.83
CA LEU A 300 -0.54 17.59 -4.30
C LEU A 300 -0.59 16.20 -3.65
N GLU A 301 -0.96 16.12 -2.37
CA GLU A 301 -1.15 14.85 -1.66
C GLU A 301 -2.22 13.98 -2.36
N ALA A 302 -3.23 14.64 -2.93
CA ALA A 302 -4.29 14.02 -3.73
C ALA A 302 -3.94 13.84 -5.23
N SER A 303 -2.96 14.57 -5.77
CA SER A 303 -2.70 14.65 -7.22
C SER A 303 -1.39 14.00 -7.70
N VAL A 304 -0.34 13.92 -6.88
CA VAL A 304 1.01 13.46 -7.30
C VAL A 304 1.50 12.24 -6.52
N GLY A 305 0.79 11.82 -5.48
CA GLY A 305 1.00 10.52 -4.85
C GLY A 305 2.40 10.33 -4.26
N HIS A 306 2.58 10.68 -2.98
CA HIS A 306 3.51 9.99 -2.08
C HIS A 306 4.96 9.81 -2.61
N THR A 307 5.63 10.86 -3.08
CA THR A 307 7.01 10.73 -3.58
C THR A 307 8.03 10.47 -2.46
N THR A 308 7.72 10.87 -1.23
CA THR A 308 8.65 10.84 -0.09
C THR A 308 8.53 9.59 0.79
N ARG A 309 7.45 8.80 0.66
CA ARG A 309 7.19 7.63 1.53
C ARG A 309 6.53 6.49 0.76
N VAL A 310 6.74 5.25 1.19
CA VAL A 310 6.08 4.08 0.59
C VAL A 310 4.59 4.11 0.94
N PHE A 311 4.28 4.35 2.22
CA PHE A 311 2.91 4.53 2.72
C PHE A 311 2.76 5.92 3.35
N PRO A 312 1.54 6.49 3.40
CA PRO A 312 1.34 7.80 3.98
C PRO A 312 1.81 7.87 5.45
N SER A 313 2.29 9.03 5.87
CA SER A 313 2.62 9.25 7.28
C SER A 313 1.36 9.16 8.14
N ASP A 314 1.49 8.62 9.35
CA ASP A 314 0.41 8.54 10.32
C ASP A 314 -0.86 7.80 9.85
N CYS A 315 -0.71 6.83 8.92
CA CYS A 315 -1.80 6.01 8.40
C CYS A 315 -2.77 5.52 9.49
N LEU A 316 -2.27 5.00 10.60
CA LEU A 316 -3.15 4.47 11.65
C LEU A 316 -3.98 5.54 12.35
N ASN A 317 -3.47 6.76 12.55
CA ASN A 317 -4.31 7.84 13.05
C ASN A 317 -5.31 8.27 11.98
N GLU A 318 -4.94 8.29 10.69
CA GLU A 318 -5.92 8.55 9.62
C GLU A 318 -7.05 7.51 9.62
N LEU A 319 -6.70 6.23 9.70
CA LEU A 319 -7.65 5.11 9.76
C LEU A 319 -8.57 5.23 10.99
N LYS A 320 -8.04 5.71 12.13
CA LYS A 320 -8.78 5.86 13.38
C LYS A 320 -9.68 7.11 13.43
N HIS A 321 -9.40 8.16 12.67
CA HIS A 321 -10.07 9.46 12.85
C HIS A 321 -10.80 10.00 11.62
N ASN A 322 -10.55 9.45 10.43
CA ASN A 322 -11.19 9.93 9.20
C ASN A 322 -11.79 8.77 8.39
N PRO A 323 -13.11 8.49 8.52
CA PRO A 323 -13.75 7.39 7.80
C PRO A 323 -13.64 7.54 6.27
N ASP A 324 -13.55 8.76 5.72
CA ASP A 324 -13.49 8.97 4.28
C ASP A 324 -12.20 8.43 3.64
N ARG A 325 -11.14 8.26 4.44
CA ARG A 325 -9.85 7.72 3.97
C ARG A 325 -9.97 6.27 3.49
N ILE A 326 -11.04 5.54 3.82
CA ILE A 326 -11.29 4.18 3.29
C ILE A 326 -11.22 4.13 1.77
N SER A 327 -11.73 5.18 1.10
CA SER A 327 -11.72 5.29 -0.36
C SER A 327 -10.30 5.33 -0.95
N ILE A 328 -9.37 6.02 -0.29
CA ILE A 328 -7.96 6.10 -0.68
C ILE A 328 -7.28 4.75 -0.43
N ARG A 329 -7.59 4.10 0.69
CA ARG A 329 -7.03 2.78 1.01
C ARG A 329 -7.48 1.71 0.02
N MET A 330 -8.76 1.75 -0.38
CA MET A 330 -9.28 0.90 -1.44
C MET A 330 -8.65 1.20 -2.80
N HIS A 331 -8.40 2.48 -3.13
CA HIS A 331 -7.72 2.87 -4.36
C HIS A 331 -6.29 2.33 -4.42
N GLU A 332 -5.51 2.51 -3.35
CA GLU A 332 -4.13 2.00 -3.27
C GLU A 332 -4.07 0.48 -3.30
N TYR A 333 -5.00 -0.20 -2.61
CA TYR A 333 -5.12 -1.65 -2.64
C TYR A 333 -5.51 -2.18 -4.02
N GLY A 334 -6.50 -1.57 -4.68
CA GLY A 334 -7.03 -2.01 -5.97
C GLY A 334 -6.03 -1.92 -7.13
N ARG A 335 -4.87 -1.28 -6.95
CA ARG A 335 -3.79 -1.27 -7.94
C ARG A 335 -2.88 -2.49 -7.88
N ARG A 336 -3.13 -3.41 -6.94
CA ARG A 336 -2.32 -4.58 -6.66
C ARG A 336 -2.95 -5.83 -7.28
N ASP A 337 -2.08 -6.77 -7.62
CA ASP A 337 -2.41 -8.08 -8.14
C ASP A 337 -2.65 -9.09 -7.01
N LEU A 338 -3.68 -9.90 -7.19
CA LEU A 338 -3.99 -11.04 -6.33
C LEU A 338 -3.71 -12.33 -7.09
N SER A 339 -2.86 -13.18 -6.52
CA SER A 339 -2.65 -14.55 -7.03
C SER A 339 -3.93 -15.38 -6.94
N TYR A 340 -4.71 -15.16 -5.88
CA TYR A 340 -6.01 -15.79 -5.66
C TYR A 340 -7.06 -14.70 -5.45
N PRO A 341 -7.97 -14.47 -6.40
CA PRO A 341 -9.00 -13.44 -6.28
C PRO A 341 -9.85 -13.56 -5.01
N ALA A 342 -10.10 -14.79 -4.55
CA ALA A 342 -10.85 -15.07 -3.31
C ALA A 342 -10.21 -14.46 -2.05
N ASP A 343 -8.91 -14.13 -2.08
CA ASP A 343 -8.21 -13.51 -0.97
C ASP A 343 -8.47 -12.00 -0.86
N ALA A 344 -9.18 -11.37 -1.80
CA ALA A 344 -9.32 -9.91 -1.86
C ALA A 344 -9.75 -9.29 -0.52
N LEU A 345 -10.77 -9.85 0.12
CA LEU A 345 -11.22 -9.37 1.43
C LEU A 345 -10.29 -9.74 2.57
N ASN A 346 -9.71 -10.94 2.57
CA ASN A 346 -8.80 -11.35 3.63
C ASN A 346 -7.51 -10.52 3.62
N ALA A 347 -7.04 -10.12 2.44
CA ALA A 347 -5.87 -9.27 2.25
C ALA A 347 -6.14 -7.78 2.61
N PHE A 348 -7.41 -7.38 2.74
CA PHE A 348 -7.81 -6.01 3.07
C PHE A 348 -8.51 -5.88 4.44
N SER A 349 -8.96 -6.99 5.03
CA SER A 349 -9.74 -7.02 6.28
C SER A 349 -9.02 -6.37 7.45
N GLY A 350 -7.70 -6.53 7.50
CA GLY A 350 -6.85 -5.89 8.50
C GLY A 350 -6.88 -4.36 8.44
N ILE A 351 -7.10 -3.76 7.27
CA ILE A 351 -7.29 -2.31 7.12
C ILE A 351 -8.70 -1.91 7.55
N LEU A 352 -9.73 -2.68 7.15
CA LEU A 352 -11.12 -2.44 7.56
C LEU A 352 -11.28 -2.44 9.08
N SER A 353 -10.63 -3.37 9.78
CA SER A 353 -10.69 -3.46 11.25
C SER A 353 -10.17 -2.21 11.96
N ARG A 354 -9.30 -1.41 11.31
CA ARG A 354 -8.72 -0.19 11.90
C ARG A 354 -9.63 1.02 11.85
N PHE A 355 -10.68 0.99 11.02
CA PHE A 355 -11.68 2.04 10.99
C PHE A 355 -12.77 1.87 12.05
N ASN A 356 -12.61 0.93 12.99
CA ASN A 356 -13.52 0.76 14.10
C ASN A 356 -13.23 1.80 15.19
N HIS A 357 -14.03 2.88 15.26
CA HIS A 357 -13.82 4.00 16.18
C HIS A 357 -15.10 4.32 16.98
N PRO A 358 -15.02 4.78 18.25
CA PRO A 358 -16.23 5.08 19.04
C PRO A 358 -17.17 6.13 18.44
N ARG A 359 -16.66 6.98 17.53
CA ARG A 359 -17.45 8.04 16.86
C ARG A 359 -18.00 7.63 15.50
N PHE A 360 -17.51 6.53 14.91
CA PHE A 360 -17.97 6.06 13.61
C PHE A 360 -17.63 4.58 13.42
N GLU A 361 -18.53 3.88 12.75
CA GLU A 361 -18.38 2.49 12.37
C GLU A 361 -18.36 2.38 10.85
N ILE A 362 -17.40 1.60 10.33
CA ILE A 362 -17.40 1.15 8.94
C ILE A 362 -17.76 -0.32 8.92
N SER A 363 -18.99 -0.61 8.50
CA SER A 363 -19.39 -1.98 8.18
C SER A 363 -18.99 -2.30 6.74
N SER A 364 -18.87 -3.57 6.38
CA SER A 364 -18.52 -3.99 5.02
C SER A 364 -19.32 -5.21 4.62
N ILE A 365 -20.02 -5.13 3.48
CA ILE A 365 -20.71 -6.28 2.90
C ILE A 365 -20.02 -6.62 1.59
N PHE A 366 -19.44 -7.82 1.52
CA PHE A 366 -18.64 -8.26 0.37
C PHE A 366 -17.62 -7.21 -0.09
N GLY A 367 -17.03 -6.46 0.84
CA GLY A 367 -16.06 -5.40 0.54
C GLY A 367 -16.65 -4.02 0.40
N VAL A 368 -17.93 -3.87 0.04
CA VAL A 368 -18.55 -2.55 -0.10
C VAL A 368 -18.54 -1.84 1.26
N PRO A 369 -17.79 -0.72 1.41
CA PRO A 369 -17.72 -0.03 2.69
C PRO A 369 -19.02 0.74 2.93
N ILE A 370 -19.56 0.58 4.13
CA ILE A 370 -20.82 1.20 4.55
C ILE A 370 -20.49 2.21 5.64
N LEU A 371 -20.40 3.46 5.24
CA LEU A 371 -20.25 4.62 6.11
C LEU A 371 -21.63 5.20 6.37
N TRP A 372 -22.19 5.02 7.57
CA TRP A 372 -23.56 5.48 7.87
C TRP A 372 -23.64 6.31 9.16
N THR A 373 -22.95 5.85 10.21
CA THR A 373 -22.93 6.50 11.54
C THR A 373 -22.36 7.92 11.54
N SER A 374 -21.42 8.25 10.66
CA SER A 374 -20.76 9.56 10.62
C SER A 374 -21.49 10.62 9.77
N ARG A 375 -22.62 10.26 9.13
CA ARG A 375 -23.26 11.07 8.07
C ARG A 375 -24.77 11.25 8.20
N ASP A 376 -25.38 10.86 9.32
CA ASP A 376 -26.85 10.84 9.51
C ASP A 376 -27.60 10.06 8.41
N TRP A 377 -26.96 9.01 7.87
CA TRP A 377 -27.52 8.14 6.85
C TRP A 377 -28.14 6.89 7.47
N THR A 378 -29.15 6.32 6.81
CA THR A 378 -29.52 4.93 7.11
C THR A 378 -28.42 3.99 6.62
N PHE A 379 -28.40 2.76 7.15
CA PHE A 379 -27.48 1.71 6.68
C PHE A 379 -27.63 1.45 5.16
N GLU A 380 -28.85 1.58 4.63
CA GLU A 380 -29.16 1.44 3.19
C GLU A 380 -28.54 2.55 2.36
N GLU A 381 -28.64 3.79 2.84
CA GLU A 381 -28.05 4.95 2.18
C GLU A 381 -26.52 4.84 2.16
N GLY A 382 -25.91 4.40 3.27
CA GLY A 382 -24.49 4.10 3.35
C GLY A 382 -24.06 3.00 2.37
N PHE A 383 -24.86 1.94 2.22
CA PHE A 383 -24.60 0.89 1.22
C PHE A 383 -24.72 1.41 -0.21
N ALA A 384 -25.74 2.22 -0.50
CA ALA A 384 -25.92 2.88 -1.79
C ALA A 384 -24.70 3.73 -2.16
N ALA A 385 -24.20 4.53 -1.22
CA ALA A 385 -22.99 5.33 -1.39
C ALA A 385 -21.76 4.42 -1.61
N GLY A 386 -21.64 3.34 -0.84
CA GLY A 386 -20.58 2.35 -0.96
C GLY A 386 -20.48 1.72 -2.35
N LEU A 387 -21.62 1.50 -3.02
CA LEU A 387 -21.70 0.96 -4.40
C LEU A 387 -21.24 1.94 -5.48
N SER A 388 -20.98 3.20 -5.15
CA SER A 388 -20.54 4.25 -6.11
C SER A 388 -19.06 4.16 -6.46
N TRP A 389 -18.44 2.98 -6.29
CA TRP A 389 -17.10 2.72 -6.78
C TRP A 389 -17.11 2.52 -8.30
N ARG A 390 -16.02 2.88 -8.96
CA ARG A 390 -15.79 2.65 -10.39
C ARG A 390 -14.38 2.13 -10.60
N THR A 391 -14.15 1.36 -11.64
CA THR A 391 -12.79 0.97 -12.05
C THR A 391 -12.40 1.73 -13.33
N MET A 392 -11.12 2.08 -13.47
CA MET A 392 -10.60 2.67 -14.71
C MET A 392 -10.43 1.61 -15.81
N THR A 393 -10.35 0.34 -15.43
CA THR A 393 -10.17 -0.82 -16.32
C THR A 393 -11.18 -1.89 -15.92
N LEU A 394 -12.24 -2.07 -16.70
CA LEU A 394 -13.25 -3.11 -16.46
C LEU A 394 -12.72 -4.47 -16.95
N HIS A 395 -12.07 -5.20 -16.05
CA HIS A 395 -11.75 -6.61 -16.27
C HIS A 395 -12.42 -7.44 -15.17
N PRO A 396 -13.61 -8.01 -15.43
CA PRO A 396 -14.24 -8.94 -14.49
C PRO A 396 -13.25 -10.06 -14.17
N ILE A 397 -13.09 -10.38 -12.89
CA ILE A 397 -12.20 -11.48 -12.51
C ILE A 397 -12.93 -12.79 -12.80
N THR A 398 -12.48 -13.51 -13.82
CA THR A 398 -13.03 -14.81 -14.20
C THR A 398 -12.92 -15.78 -13.01
N GLY A 399 -14.03 -16.38 -12.59
CA GLY A 399 -14.06 -17.33 -11.47
C GLY A 399 -14.06 -16.68 -10.07
N SER A 400 -14.36 -15.37 -9.97
CA SER A 400 -14.53 -14.71 -8.67
C SER A 400 -15.64 -15.38 -7.84
N SER A 401 -15.36 -15.61 -6.56
CA SER A 401 -16.35 -16.00 -5.54
C SER A 401 -17.06 -14.79 -4.91
N PHE A 402 -16.87 -13.59 -5.47
CA PHE A 402 -17.51 -12.38 -4.98
C PHE A 402 -18.69 -11.96 -5.88
N PRO A 403 -19.74 -11.37 -5.30
CA PRO A 403 -20.84 -10.80 -6.07
C PRO A 403 -20.39 -9.76 -7.09
N THR A 404 -21.07 -9.65 -8.23
CA THR A 404 -20.66 -8.78 -9.35
C THR A 404 -20.64 -7.28 -9.01
N TRP A 405 -21.37 -6.88 -7.97
CA TRP A 405 -21.44 -5.52 -7.45
C TRP A 405 -20.38 -5.20 -6.39
N SER A 406 -19.62 -6.21 -5.95
CA SER A 406 -18.46 -6.04 -5.10
C SER A 406 -17.27 -5.56 -5.93
N TRP A 407 -16.51 -4.60 -5.40
CA TRP A 407 -15.24 -4.22 -6.00
C TRP A 407 -14.22 -5.38 -5.98
N CYS A 408 -14.38 -6.36 -5.07
CA CYS A 408 -13.53 -7.55 -5.01
C CYS A 408 -13.77 -8.50 -6.20
N ALA A 409 -14.88 -8.36 -6.92
CA ALA A 409 -15.12 -9.11 -8.15
C ALA A 409 -14.53 -8.44 -9.41
N SER A 410 -13.96 -7.24 -9.26
CA SER A 410 -13.40 -6.45 -10.36
C SER A 410 -11.88 -6.41 -10.29
N GLY A 411 -11.23 -6.72 -11.41
CA GLY A 411 -9.80 -6.52 -11.57
C GLY A 411 -9.49 -5.07 -11.92
N GLY A 412 -8.42 -4.52 -11.34
CA GLY A 412 -7.82 -3.25 -11.75
C GLY A 412 -8.07 -2.06 -10.83
N CYS A 413 -7.57 -0.90 -11.26
CA CYS A 413 -7.45 0.30 -10.44
C CYS A 413 -8.82 0.86 -10.02
N LEU A 414 -9.15 0.65 -8.74
CA LEU A 414 -10.38 1.12 -8.11
C LEU A 414 -10.35 2.63 -7.90
N ARG A 415 -11.41 3.33 -8.27
CA ARG A 415 -11.69 4.71 -7.84
C ARG A 415 -13.04 4.75 -7.16
N GLN A 416 -13.07 5.03 -5.87
CA GLN A 416 -14.33 5.34 -5.20
C GLN A 416 -14.58 6.86 -5.27
N VAL A 417 -15.83 7.25 -5.51
CA VAL A 417 -16.22 8.66 -5.33
C VAL A 417 -16.05 8.99 -3.85
N GLN A 418 -15.29 10.04 -3.53
CA GLN A 418 -14.99 10.36 -2.13
C GLN A 418 -16.29 10.68 -1.39
N HIS A 419 -16.47 10.07 -0.21
CA HIS A 419 -17.74 10.07 0.53
C HIS A 419 -18.21 11.47 0.92
N TYR A 420 -17.29 12.43 1.08
CA TYR A 420 -17.65 13.82 1.35
C TYR A 420 -18.44 14.49 0.22
N TYR A 421 -18.30 14.03 -1.04
CA TYR A 421 -19.11 14.53 -2.16
C TYR A 421 -20.58 14.11 -2.06
N PHE A 422 -20.91 13.16 -1.19
CA PHE A 422 -22.27 12.72 -0.94
C PHE A 422 -22.92 13.41 0.27
N THR A 423 -22.22 14.32 0.95
CA THR A 423 -22.83 15.11 2.03
C THR A 423 -24.07 15.85 1.52
N GLY A 424 -25.24 15.55 2.10
CA GLY A 424 -26.53 16.10 1.64
C GLY A 424 -27.22 15.35 0.48
N ILE A 425 -26.58 14.33 -0.10
CA ILE A 425 -27.23 13.42 -1.05
C ILE A 425 -28.04 12.40 -0.23
N LYS A 426 -29.37 12.48 -0.32
CA LYS A 426 -30.27 11.45 0.20
C LYS A 426 -30.49 10.39 -0.86
N CYS A 427 -30.60 9.13 -0.42
CA CYS A 427 -31.02 8.09 -1.34
C CYS A 427 -32.41 8.45 -1.88
N PRO A 428 -32.66 8.35 -3.21
CA PRO A 428 -33.95 8.70 -3.77
C PRO A 428 -35.08 7.96 -3.04
N PRO A 429 -36.14 8.64 -2.59
CA PRO A 429 -37.26 7.97 -1.92
C PRO A 429 -37.84 6.89 -2.84
N GLY A 430 -37.91 5.66 -2.33
CA GLY A 430 -38.36 4.48 -3.08
C GLY A 430 -37.25 3.66 -3.75
N LEU A 431 -35.97 3.98 -3.55
CA LEU A 431 -34.88 3.05 -3.91
C LEU A 431 -34.96 1.81 -3.01
N SER A 432 -35.08 0.63 -3.60
CA SER A 432 -35.07 -0.64 -2.88
C SER A 432 -34.04 -1.57 -3.50
N PHE A 433 -33.27 -2.26 -2.67
CA PHE A 433 -32.29 -3.24 -3.11
C PHE A 433 -32.91 -4.64 -3.11
N ARG A 434 -32.67 -5.38 -4.19
CA ARG A 434 -32.91 -6.82 -4.26
C ARG A 434 -31.66 -7.50 -4.78
N PHE A 435 -31.38 -8.68 -4.24
CA PHE A 435 -30.22 -9.48 -4.60
C PHE A 435 -30.72 -10.77 -5.21
N GLU A 436 -30.17 -11.14 -6.36
CA GLU A 436 -30.52 -12.38 -7.04
C GLU A 436 -29.46 -13.43 -6.72
N THR A 437 -29.82 -14.56 -6.11
CA THR A 437 -28.88 -15.66 -5.85
C THR A 437 -28.54 -16.40 -7.15
N THR A 438 -27.53 -17.28 -7.12
CA THR A 438 -27.21 -18.18 -8.26
C THR A 438 -28.34 -19.09 -8.68
N ALA A 439 -29.27 -19.39 -7.77
CA ALA A 439 -30.47 -20.17 -8.07
C ALA A 439 -31.57 -19.32 -8.74
N GLY A 440 -31.34 -18.02 -8.97
CA GLY A 440 -32.32 -17.08 -9.53
C GLY A 440 -33.35 -16.57 -8.51
N ASN A 441 -33.14 -16.82 -7.22
CA ASN A 441 -34.06 -16.37 -6.17
C ASN A 441 -33.77 -14.91 -5.80
N LEU A 442 -34.82 -14.10 -5.66
CA LEU A 442 -34.69 -12.73 -5.19
C LEU A 442 -34.77 -12.66 -3.67
N VAL A 443 -33.74 -12.08 -3.06
CA VAL A 443 -33.60 -11.80 -1.63
C VAL A 443 -33.83 -10.31 -1.41
N SER A 444 -34.67 -9.96 -0.43
CA SER A 444 -34.91 -8.57 -0.07
C SER A 444 -33.72 -7.99 0.70
N TRP A 445 -33.63 -6.66 0.74
CA TRP A 445 -32.63 -5.97 1.57
C TRP A 445 -32.72 -6.36 3.06
N SER A 446 -33.93 -6.45 3.62
CA SER A 446 -34.13 -6.81 5.03
C SER A 446 -33.65 -8.22 5.32
N ASP A 447 -33.96 -9.19 4.43
CA ASP A 447 -33.52 -10.58 4.60
C ASP A 447 -32.00 -10.70 4.45
N MET A 448 -31.41 -9.95 3.51
CA MET A 448 -29.96 -9.92 3.31
C MET A 448 -29.25 -9.36 4.54
N ARG A 449 -29.75 -8.26 5.11
CA ARG A 449 -29.22 -7.64 6.32
C ARG A 449 -29.33 -8.56 7.54
N GLU A 450 -30.49 -9.17 7.76
CA GLU A 450 -30.70 -10.08 8.88
C GLU A 450 -29.79 -11.31 8.80
N ASN A 451 -29.56 -11.84 7.60
CA ASN A 451 -28.62 -12.95 7.40
C ASN A 451 -27.17 -12.53 7.63
N PHE A 452 -26.79 -11.31 7.24
CA PHE A 452 -25.44 -10.79 7.47
C PHE A 452 -25.16 -10.53 8.95
N ASP A 453 -26.11 -9.91 9.67
CA ASP A 453 -26.01 -9.61 11.10
C ASP A 453 -25.98 -10.89 11.96
N ARG A 454 -26.58 -12.01 11.48
CA ARG A 454 -26.55 -13.32 12.15
C ARG A 454 -25.27 -14.13 11.88
N SER A 455 -24.50 -13.78 10.83
CA SER A 455 -23.28 -14.50 10.47
C SER A 455 -22.04 -13.89 11.12
N ASP A 456 -21.71 -14.34 12.33
CA ASP A 456 -20.41 -14.07 12.98
C ASP A 456 -19.22 -14.85 12.33
N LEU A 457 -19.40 -15.49 11.17
CA LEU A 457 -18.41 -16.37 10.52
C LEU A 457 -18.56 -16.38 8.98
N PRO A 458 -17.48 -16.74 8.23
CA PRO A 458 -17.23 -16.30 6.85
C PRO A 458 -18.18 -16.92 5.81
N PHE A 459 -18.58 -16.07 4.84
CA PHE A 459 -18.99 -16.41 3.48
C PHE A 459 -19.83 -17.69 3.32
N SER A 460 -21.15 -17.61 3.53
CA SER A 460 -22.04 -18.66 3.03
C SER A 460 -22.00 -18.66 1.49
N CYS A 461 -21.78 -19.84 0.92
CA CYS A 461 -21.54 -20.05 -0.52
C CYS A 461 -22.68 -19.54 -1.42
N GLU A 462 -23.89 -19.41 -0.89
CA GLU A 462 -25.07 -18.94 -1.64
C GLU A 462 -25.08 -17.42 -1.85
N LEU A 463 -24.48 -16.65 -0.93
CA LEU A 463 -24.43 -15.19 -1.00
C LEU A 463 -23.29 -14.68 -1.92
N ASN A 464 -22.26 -15.51 -2.11
CA ASN A 464 -21.05 -15.24 -2.89
C ASN A 464 -21.29 -14.95 -4.38
N HIS A 465 -22.48 -15.27 -4.88
CA HIS A 465 -22.80 -15.16 -6.30
C HIS A 465 -24.08 -14.37 -6.54
N MET A 466 -24.34 -13.36 -5.70
CA MET A 466 -25.52 -12.52 -5.88
C MET A 466 -25.33 -11.49 -7.00
N SER A 467 -26.31 -11.39 -7.91
CA SER A 467 -26.42 -10.27 -8.85
C SER A 467 -27.21 -9.12 -8.22
N PHE A 468 -26.80 -7.89 -8.50
CA PHE A 468 -27.46 -6.70 -8.00
C PHE A 468 -28.48 -6.19 -9.00
N LEU A 469 -29.76 -6.16 -8.61
CA LEU A 469 -30.81 -5.58 -9.41
C LEU A 469 -31.21 -4.23 -8.79
N VAL A 470 -30.79 -3.13 -9.41
CA VAL A 470 -31.36 -1.81 -9.09
C VAL A 470 -32.74 -1.72 -9.73
N LEU A 471 -33.77 -2.00 -8.96
CA LEU A 471 -35.12 -1.57 -9.33
C LEU A 471 -35.27 -0.10 -8.95
N SER A 472 -34.62 0.81 -9.71
CA SER A 472 -35.11 2.18 -9.72
C SER A 472 -36.26 2.23 -10.71
N CYS A 473 -37.47 2.43 -10.21
CA CYS A 473 -38.45 3.18 -10.97
C CYS A 473 -37.86 4.57 -11.22
N MET A 474 -37.09 4.76 -12.30
CA MET A 474 -37.02 6.06 -12.94
C MET A 474 -38.42 6.34 -13.51
N ARG A 475 -39.38 6.69 -12.64
CA ARG A 475 -40.55 7.43 -13.11
C ARG A 475 -39.97 8.72 -13.67
N ARG A 476 -40.01 8.85 -15.00
CA ARG A 476 -39.85 10.14 -15.68
C ARG A 476 -40.66 11.15 -14.87
N ILE A 477 -39.98 12.13 -14.27
CA ILE A 477 -40.64 13.35 -13.85
C ILE A 477 -41.31 13.87 -15.13
N PRO A 478 -42.64 13.97 -15.19
CA PRO A 478 -43.27 14.59 -16.33
C PRO A 478 -42.68 15.99 -16.40
N MET A 479 -42.05 16.35 -17.52
CA MET A 479 -41.79 17.74 -17.80
C MET A 479 -43.14 18.43 -17.74
N THR A 480 -43.38 19.18 -16.67
CA THR A 480 -44.40 20.20 -16.64
C THR A 480 -44.04 21.15 -17.76
N THR A 481 -44.73 21.02 -18.89
CA THR A 481 -44.83 22.04 -19.91
C THR A 481 -45.53 23.25 -19.29
N GLY A 482 -44.80 24.03 -18.49
CA GLY A 482 -45.01 25.47 -18.46
C GLY A 482 -44.43 25.98 -19.78
N GLY A 483 -45.19 26.52 -20.72
CA GLY A 483 -46.24 27.48 -20.49
C GLY A 483 -45.65 28.89 -20.53
N GLN A 484 -45.14 29.24 -21.72
CA GLN A 484 -44.99 30.58 -22.31
C GLN A 484 -44.13 31.66 -21.62
N SER A 485 -43.37 32.30 -22.53
CA SER A 485 -42.50 33.50 -22.47
C SER A 485 -41.22 33.43 -21.65
#